data_AF-A0A519XCQ0-F1
#
_entry.id   AF-A0A519XCQ0-F1
#
_cell.length_a   1.000
_cell.length_b   1.000
_cell.length_c   1.000
_cell.angle_alpha   90.00
_cell.angle_beta   90.00
_cell.angle_gamma   90.00
#
_symmetry.space_group_name_H-M   'P 1'
#
loop_
_entity.id
_entity.type
_entity.pdbx_description
1 polymer ?
#
loop_
_entity_poly.entity_id
_entity_poly.type
_entity_poly.pdbx_seq_one_letter_code
_entity_poly.pdbx_strand_id
1 'polypeptide(L)' 'KKFSTPVIVDVEGDMKRIGFLTQSDLTAIGMPGESIVYFPFSYSFAGQVYVVKNEKIKVLEMSAADAMKLVVSGGVTHF' A
#
# COMPACT_ATOMS: atom_id res chain seq x y z
N LYS A 1 -13.47 -5.32 -4.45
CA LYS A 1 -12.15 -5.62 -5.08
C LYS A 1 -11.22 -6.08 -3.96
N LYS A 2 -10.64 -7.28 -4.02
CA LYS A 2 -9.72 -7.77 -2.98
C LYS A 2 -8.39 -7.01 -3.07
N PHE A 3 -7.92 -6.46 -1.95
CA PHE A 3 -6.56 -5.94 -1.79
C PHE A 3 -5.58 -7.09 -2.02
N SER A 4 -5.04 -7.20 -3.24
CA SER A 4 -4.28 -8.39 -3.66
C SER A 4 -2.81 -8.09 -3.97
N THR A 5 -2.48 -6.83 -4.22
CA THR A 5 -1.11 -6.43 -4.56
C THR A 5 -0.54 -5.58 -3.42
N PRO A 6 0.19 -6.19 -2.46
CA PRO A 6 0.93 -5.44 -1.46
C PRO A 6 2.06 -4.66 -2.12
N VAL A 7 2.27 -3.44 -1.65
CA VAL A 7 3.29 -2.52 -2.16
C VAL A 7 4.02 -1.85 -1.01
N ILE A 8 5.25 -1.46 -1.26
CA ILE A 8 5.98 -0.49 -0.47
C ILE A 8 5.94 0.86 -1.20
N VAL A 9 5.63 1.90 -0.47
CA VAL A 9 5.64 3.29 -0.95
C VAL A 9 6.73 4.06 -0.22
N ASP A 10 7.63 4.67 -0.99
CA ASP A 10 8.60 5.64 -0.49
C ASP A 10 7.85 6.92 -0.06
N VAL A 11 7.96 7.29 1.22
CA VAL A 11 7.30 8.48 1.81
C VAL A 11 8.35 9.52 2.20
N GLU A 12 7.98 10.55 2.96
CA GLU A 12 8.90 11.62 3.34
C GLU A 12 10.06 11.11 4.22
N GLY A 13 11.26 11.64 3.99
CA GLY A 13 12.51 11.16 4.61
C GLY A 13 12.96 9.81 4.05
N ASP A 14 13.62 9.00 4.90
CA ASP A 14 14.06 7.63 4.55
C ASP A 14 13.02 6.54 4.89
N MET A 15 11.77 6.96 5.13
CA MET A 15 10.69 6.09 5.56
C MET A 15 9.98 5.42 4.40
N LYS A 16 9.45 4.23 4.68
CA LYS A 16 8.66 3.42 3.75
C LYS A 16 7.37 3.01 4.42
N ARG A 17 6.29 2.96 3.66
CA ARG A 17 4.99 2.44 4.14
C ARG A 17 4.55 1.24 3.31
N ILE A 18 4.07 0.22 4.00
CA ILE A 18 3.43 -0.93 3.37
C ILE A 18 1.94 -0.60 3.17
N GLY A 19 1.47 -0.82 1.96
CA GLY A 19 0.06 -0.63 1.58
C GLY A 19 -0.37 -1.64 0.54
N PHE A 20 -1.55 -1.42 -0.03
CA PHE A 20 -2.14 -2.29 -1.05
C PHE A 20 -2.59 -1.44 -2.22
N LEU A 21 -2.15 -1.79 -3.43
CA LEU A 21 -2.57 -1.11 -4.65
C LEU A 21 -4.06 -1.40 -4.91
N THR A 22 -4.87 -0.36 -5.01
CA THR A 22 -6.33 -0.49 -5.25
C THR A 22 -6.71 -0.07 -6.66
N GLN A 23 -5.99 0.90 -7.22
CA GLN A 23 -6.15 1.38 -8.58
C GLN A 23 -4.79 1.80 -9.14
N SER A 24 -4.37 1.15 -10.22
CA SER A 24 -3.05 1.34 -10.84
C SER A 24 -2.99 2.43 -11.91
N ASP A 25 -4.15 2.98 -12.29
CA ASP A 25 -4.27 3.97 -13.35
C ASP A 25 -5.39 4.97 -13.00
N LEU A 26 -4.99 6.24 -12.90
CA LEU A 26 -5.86 7.39 -12.65
C LEU A 26 -5.94 8.36 -13.85
N THR A 27 -5.55 7.91 -15.05
CA THR A 27 -5.66 8.70 -16.28
C THR A 27 -7.09 9.20 -16.51
N ALA A 28 -8.10 8.38 -16.17
CA ALA A 28 -9.52 8.73 -16.31
C ALA A 28 -9.97 9.95 -15.48
N ILE A 29 -9.21 10.34 -14.45
CA ILE A 29 -9.48 11.51 -13.60
C ILE A 29 -8.41 12.60 -13.74
N GLY A 30 -7.60 12.54 -14.80
CA GLY A 30 -6.59 13.56 -15.10
C GLY A 30 -5.28 13.43 -14.31
N MET A 31 -5.00 12.25 -13.74
CA MET A 31 -3.79 11.96 -12.95
C MET A 31 -2.96 10.82 -13.58
N PRO A 32 -2.47 10.98 -14.81
CA PRO A 32 -1.67 9.95 -15.46
C PRO A 32 -0.35 9.72 -14.70
N GLY A 33 0.07 8.45 -14.60
CA GLY A 33 1.30 8.08 -13.89
C GLY A 33 1.16 8.04 -12.37
N GLU A 34 -0.06 8.16 -11.84
CA GLU A 34 -0.38 8.02 -10.43
C GLU A 34 -1.35 6.86 -10.18
N SER A 35 -1.30 6.34 -8.96
CA SER A 35 -2.09 5.20 -8.48
C SER A 35 -2.69 5.49 -7.11
N ILE A 36 -3.75 4.78 -6.75
CA ILE A 36 -4.29 4.78 -5.38
C ILE A 36 -3.71 3.59 -4.61
N VAL A 37 -3.15 3.89 -3.45
CA VAL A 37 -2.67 2.90 -2.49
C VAL A 37 -3.45 3.06 -1.19
N TYR A 38 -3.98 1.94 -0.68
CA TYR A 38 -4.61 1.84 0.63
C TYR A 38 -3.59 1.46 1.71
N PHE A 39 -3.58 2.20 2.82
CA PHE A 39 -2.70 2.01 3.97
C PHE A 39 -3.54 1.68 5.20
N PRO A 40 -3.60 0.41 5.63
CA PRO A 40 -4.27 0.02 6.86
C PRO A 40 -3.59 0.64 8.09
N PHE A 41 -4.36 0.87 9.15
CA PHE A 41 -3.81 1.20 10.46
C PHE A 41 -3.49 -0.07 11.25
N SER A 42 -2.41 -0.06 12.02
CA SER A 42 -2.13 -1.15 12.95
C SER A 42 -3.30 -1.30 13.94
N TYR A 43 -3.61 -2.54 14.30
CA TYR A 43 -4.73 -2.95 15.15
C TYR A 43 -6.11 -2.53 14.65
N SER A 44 -6.26 -2.28 13.34
CA SER A 44 -7.54 -1.95 12.71
C SER A 44 -7.62 -2.43 11.26
N PHE A 45 -8.84 -2.68 10.78
CA PHE A 45 -9.13 -2.85 9.35
C PHE A 45 -9.48 -1.54 8.66
N ALA A 46 -9.54 -0.43 9.40
CA ALA A 46 -9.63 0.91 8.82
C ALA A 46 -8.26 1.36 8.31
N GLY A 47 -8.26 2.38 7.48
CA GLY A 47 -7.03 2.94 6.93
C GLY A 47 -7.31 4.18 6.10
N GLN A 48 -6.32 4.56 5.32
CA GLN A 48 -6.38 5.72 4.45
C GLN A 48 -5.99 5.37 3.02
N VAL A 49 -6.49 6.13 2.06
CA VAL A 49 -6.13 5.99 0.65
C VAL A 49 -5.36 7.22 0.22
N TYR A 50 -4.20 7.04 -0.39
CA TYR A 50 -3.43 8.13 -0.98
C TYR A 50 -3.26 7.93 -2.47
N VAL A 51 -3.23 9.03 -3.20
CA VAL A 51 -2.71 9.08 -4.56
C VAL A 51 -1.20 9.17 -4.49
N VAL A 52 -0.52 8.29 -5.21
CA VAL A 52 0.94 8.13 -5.16
C VAL A 52 1.46 8.03 -6.59
N LYS A 53 2.53 8.77 -6.90
CA LYS A 53 3.26 8.61 -8.16
C LYS A 53 3.77 7.19 -8.31
N ASN A 54 3.60 6.60 -9.48
CA ASN A 54 3.96 5.21 -9.75
C ASN A 54 5.45 4.93 -9.49
N GLU A 55 6.34 5.90 -9.72
CA GLU A 55 7.79 5.79 -9.44
C GLU A 55 8.14 5.56 -7.97
N LYS A 56 7.26 5.93 -7.03
CA LYS A 56 7.44 5.74 -5.59
C LYS A 56 6.90 4.40 -5.09
N ILE A 57 6.25 3.63 -5.96
CA ILE A 57 5.59 2.37 -5.62
C ILE A 57 6.48 1.22 -6.07
N LYS A 58 6.77 0.31 -5.14
CA LYS A 58 7.45 -0.95 -5.42
C LYS A 58 6.54 -2.09 -4.99
N VAL A 59 6.33 -3.06 -5.87
CA VAL A 59 5.61 -4.28 -5.49
C VAL A 59 6.40 -4.99 -4.39
N LEU A 60 5.70 -5.42 -3.34
CA LEU A 60 6.30 -6.16 -2.25
C LEU A 60 6.14 -7.65 -2.52
N GLU A 61 7.24 -8.37 -2.67
CA GLU A 61 7.28 -9.81 -2.91
C GLU A 61 6.83 -10.60 -1.67
N MET A 62 5.53 -10.56 -1.39
CA MET A 62 4.88 -11.19 -0.24
C MET A 62 3.40 -11.47 -0.57
N SER A 63 2.82 -12.48 0.08
CA SER A 63 1.38 -12.73 -0.05
C SER A 63 0.57 -11.57 0.54
N ALA A 64 -0.59 -11.27 -0.04
CA ALA A 64 -1.46 -10.23 0.51
C ALA A 64 -1.90 -10.53 1.96
N ALA A 65 -2.02 -11.81 2.32
CA ALA A 65 -2.39 -12.24 3.67
C ALA A 65 -1.27 -11.94 4.69
N ASP A 66 -0.02 -12.24 4.35
CA ASP A 66 1.11 -11.99 5.25
C ASP A 66 1.41 -10.50 5.35
N ALA A 67 1.28 -9.77 4.24
CA ALA A 67 1.36 -8.32 4.24
C ALA A 67 0.28 -7.70 5.17
N MET A 68 -0.94 -8.23 5.14
CA MET A 68 -2.02 -7.75 6.00
C MET A 68 -1.74 -8.05 7.48
N LYS A 69 -1.26 -9.27 7.80
CA LYS A 69 -0.85 -9.62 9.17
C LYS A 69 0.26 -8.69 9.65
N LEU A 70 1.27 -8.42 8.82
CA LEU A 70 2.38 -7.52 9.14
C LEU A 70 1.86 -6.13 9.50
N VAL A 71 1.07 -5.51 8.61
CA VAL A 71 0.57 -4.14 8.83
C VAL A 71 -0.39 -4.08 10.03
N VAL A 72 -1.36 -4.98 10.11
CA VAL A 72 -2.39 -4.95 11.18
C VAL A 72 -1.79 -5.33 12.54
N SER A 73 -0.78 -6.20 12.59
CA SER A 73 -0.09 -6.50 13.86
C SER A 73 0.92 -5.42 14.28
N GLY A 74 1.17 -4.41 13.43
CA GLY A 74 2.24 -3.44 13.65
C GLY A 74 3.64 -4.05 13.64
N GLY A 75 3.82 -5.19 12.95
CA GLY A 75 5.11 -5.88 12.85
C GLY A 75 5.48 -6.79 14.04
N VAL A 76 4.56 -7.03 14.97
CA VAL A 76 4.80 -7.93 16.13
C VAL A 76 4.75 -9.41 15.71
N THR A 77 4.07 -9.73 14.60
CA THR A 77 4.03 -11.09 14.08
C THR A 77 5.30 -11.42 13.29
N HIS A 78 5.85 -12.62 13.49
CA HIS A 78 6.99 -13.14 12.74
C HIS A 78 6.49 -13.78 11.43
N PHE A 79 7.26 -13.62 10.35
CA PHE A 79 6.96 -14.14 9.00
C PHE A 79 7.64 -15.49 8.76
#